data_AF-A0A061BM40-F1
#
_entry.id   AF-A0A061BM40-F1
#
_cell.length_a   1.000
_cell.length_b   1.000
_cell.length_c   1.000
_cell.angle_alpha   90.00
_cell.angle_beta   90.00
_cell.angle_gamma   90.00
#
_symmetry.space_group_name_H-M   'P 1'
#
loop_
_entity.id
_entity.type
_entity.pdbx_description
1 polymer ?
#
loop_
_entity_poly.entity_id
_entity_poly.type
_entity_poly.pdbx_seq_one_letter_code
_entity_poly.pdbx_strand_id
1 'polypeptide(L)'
;MPRDYLTSLPVELFDYICQLVYVWDRTGPWGDGRQFLGAISKAFLPFARKRLFPTVKAYDEKKALRLLNLLATSPGAAAYVTSLTIVLDEYALSARKIKTSLLSAALANLVCVQTLTVDGAGRFAKMVLSPRKAGLLPSLAVLRVAGEFVGWTDPLAPPFYRHLSRYRHLRDLILDIRSQPRGAAY
;
A
#
# COMPACT_ATOMS: atom_id res chain seq x y z
N MET A 1 -12.89 -39.98 3.68
CA MET A 1 -12.72 -38.62 4.23
C MET A 1 -13.87 -37.75 3.72
N PRO A 2 -14.49 -36.91 4.56
CA PRO A 2 -15.54 -36.00 4.08
C PRO A 2 -14.90 -35.08 3.04
N ARG A 3 -15.42 -35.07 1.81
CA ARG A 3 -15.01 -34.07 0.82
C ARG A 3 -15.51 -32.73 1.31
N ASP A 4 -14.60 -31.78 1.48
CA ASP A 4 -14.94 -30.41 1.82
C ASP A 4 -15.65 -29.78 0.62
N TYR A 5 -16.98 -29.89 0.59
CA TYR A 5 -17.85 -29.58 -0.55
C TYR A 5 -17.62 -28.18 -1.10
N LEU A 6 -17.25 -27.25 -0.22
CA LEU A 6 -16.94 -25.87 -0.57
C LEU A 6 -15.70 -25.75 -1.44
N THR A 7 -14.69 -26.60 -1.24
CA THR A 7 -13.45 -26.60 -2.05
C THR A 7 -13.57 -27.37 -3.36
N SER A 8 -14.62 -28.17 -3.54
CA SER A 8 -14.90 -28.90 -4.78
C SER A 8 -15.81 -28.13 -5.75
N LEU A 9 -16.28 -26.94 -5.36
CA LEU A 9 -17.06 -26.08 -6.23
C LEU A 9 -16.19 -25.47 -7.34
N PRO A 10 -16.73 -25.26 -8.54
CA PRO A 10 -16.16 -24.34 -9.52
C PRO A 10 -15.82 -23.00 -8.88
N VAL A 11 -14.70 -22.40 -9.29
CA VAL A 11 -14.16 -21.19 -8.66
C VAL A 11 -15.15 -20.02 -8.74
N GLU A 12 -15.97 -19.99 -9.78
CA GLU A 12 -17.00 -18.98 -10.02
C GLU A 12 -18.15 -19.10 -9.01
N LEU A 13 -18.61 -20.33 -8.73
CA LEU A 13 -19.66 -20.59 -7.73
C LEU A 13 -19.15 -20.29 -6.33
N PHE A 14 -17.90 -20.65 -6.05
CA PHE A 14 -17.26 -20.33 -4.78
C PHE A 14 -17.09 -18.82 -4.60
N ASP A 15 -16.69 -18.08 -5.64
CA ASP A 15 -16.59 -16.62 -5.62
C ASP A 15 -17.97 -15.98 -5.37
N TYR A 16 -19.01 -16.47 -6.05
CA TYR A 16 -20.37 -15.98 -5.86
C TYR A 16 -20.87 -16.18 -4.42
N ILE A 17 -20.63 -17.35 -3.82
CA ILE A 17 -20.96 -17.61 -2.41
C ILE A 17 -20.20 -16.65 -1.48
N CYS A 18 -18.89 -16.46 -1.71
CA CYS A 18 -18.10 -15.52 -0.93
C CYS A 18 -18.66 -14.10 -1.03
N GLN A 19 -19.05 -13.66 -2.23
CA GLN A 19 -19.66 -12.36 -2.46
C GLN A 19 -20.99 -12.20 -1.70
N LEU A 20 -21.87 -13.21 -1.76
CA LEU A 20 -23.16 -13.20 -1.05
C LEU A 20 -22.98 -13.08 0.47
N VAL A 21 -22.07 -13.88 1.06
CA VAL A 21 -21.77 -13.83 2.50
C VAL A 21 -21.34 -12.43 2.90
N TYR A 22 -20.47 -11.79 2.11
CA TYR A 22 -20.02 -10.44 2.40
C TYR A 22 -21.07 -9.34 2.18
N VAL A 23 -21.98 -9.50 1.21
CA VAL A 23 -23.09 -8.54 1.01
C VAL A 23 -24.00 -8.58 2.23
N TRP A 24 -24.36 -9.79 2.66
CA TRP A 24 -25.16 -10.00 3.87
C TRP A 24 -24.48 -9.49 5.14
N ASP A 25 -23.15 -9.66 5.27
CA ASP A 25 -22.39 -9.10 6.39
C ASP A 25 -22.54 -7.58 6.45
N ARG A 26 -22.41 -6.86 5.32
CA ARG A 26 -22.53 -5.39 5.28
C ARG A 26 -23.92 -4.85 5.60
N THR A 27 -24.97 -5.58 5.24
CA THR A 27 -26.36 -5.13 5.41
C THR A 27 -27.04 -5.72 6.65
N GLY A 28 -26.37 -6.65 7.33
CA GLY A 28 -26.88 -7.35 8.50
C GLY A 28 -26.68 -6.57 9.80
N PRO A 29 -27.29 -7.04 10.91
CA PRO A 29 -27.15 -6.44 12.24
C PRO A 29 -25.71 -6.49 12.79
N TRP A 30 -24.83 -7.25 12.14
CA TRP A 30 -23.40 -7.42 12.45
C TRP A 30 -22.50 -6.74 11.41
N GLY A 31 -22.98 -5.69 10.73
CA GLY A 31 -22.26 -4.94 9.68
C GLY A 31 -21.04 -4.13 10.14
N ASP A 32 -20.28 -4.66 11.08
CA ASP A 32 -18.98 -4.14 11.50
C ASP A 32 -17.83 -4.59 10.57
N GLY A 33 -18.14 -5.40 9.54
CA GLY A 33 -17.19 -5.87 8.55
C GLY A 33 -16.16 -6.85 9.10
N ARG A 34 -16.43 -7.50 10.23
CA ARG A 34 -15.50 -8.41 10.91
C ARG A 34 -15.62 -9.86 10.47
N GLN A 35 -16.47 -10.22 9.51
CA GLN A 35 -16.47 -11.59 8.98
C GLN A 35 -15.30 -11.82 8.02
N PHE A 36 -14.23 -12.40 8.57
CA PHE A 36 -13.09 -12.85 7.81
C PHE A 36 -13.32 -14.29 7.36
N LEU A 37 -13.85 -14.50 6.15
CA LEU A 37 -13.84 -15.84 5.51
C LEU A 37 -12.42 -16.46 5.54
N GLY A 38 -11.37 -15.64 5.46
CA GLY A 38 -9.98 -16.06 5.60
C GLY A 38 -9.60 -16.63 6.98
N ALA A 39 -10.40 -16.43 8.03
CA ALA A 39 -10.21 -17.04 9.34
C ALA A 39 -10.85 -18.44 9.44
N ILE A 40 -11.77 -18.77 8.52
CA ILE A 40 -12.48 -20.06 8.50
C ILE A 40 -11.59 -21.14 7.87
N SER A 41 -10.99 -20.85 6.71
CA SER A 41 -10.10 -21.78 6.03
C SER A 41 -9.14 -21.05 5.09
N LYS A 42 -7.96 -21.66 4.86
CA LYS A 42 -6.96 -21.16 3.90
C LYS A 42 -7.52 -21.05 2.47
N ALA A 43 -8.51 -21.86 2.12
CA ALA A 43 -9.16 -21.83 0.81
C ALA A 43 -9.81 -20.47 0.50
N PHE A 44 -10.27 -19.75 1.53
CA PHE A 44 -10.89 -18.43 1.36
C PHE A 44 -9.89 -17.28 1.29
N LEU A 45 -8.60 -17.52 1.56
CA LEU A 45 -7.60 -16.45 1.63
C LEU A 45 -7.46 -15.63 0.33
N PRO A 46 -7.44 -16.24 -0.89
CA PRO A 46 -7.40 -15.46 -2.13
C PRO A 46 -8.57 -14.47 -2.24
N PHE A 47 -9.77 -14.93 -1.89
CA PHE A 47 -11.01 -14.15 -1.96
C PHE A 47 -11.04 -13.05 -0.90
N ALA A 48 -10.73 -13.39 0.34
CA ALA A 48 -10.63 -12.43 1.43
C ALA A 48 -9.59 -11.35 1.10
N ARG A 49 -8.43 -11.74 0.56
CA ARG A 49 -7.36 -10.78 0.21
C ARG A 49 -7.75 -9.88 -0.95
N LYS A 50 -8.35 -10.44 -2.02
CA LYS A 50 -8.86 -9.69 -3.18
C LYS A 50 -9.89 -8.64 -2.79
N ARG A 51 -10.60 -8.82 -1.67
CA ARG A 51 -11.56 -7.85 -1.17
C ARG A 51 -10.98 -6.84 -0.20
N LEU A 52 -10.09 -7.26 0.71
CA LEU A 52 -9.59 -6.43 1.80
C LEU A 52 -8.39 -5.57 1.43
N PHE A 53 -7.49 -6.08 0.60
CA PHE A 53 -6.23 -5.42 0.28
C PHE A 53 -6.19 -4.54 -0.97
N PRO A 54 -7.20 -4.45 -1.89
CA PRO A 54 -7.07 -3.59 -3.08
C PRO A 54 -6.70 -2.16 -2.75
N THR A 55 -7.36 -1.56 -1.76
CA THR A 55 -7.09 -0.20 -1.32
C THR A 55 -6.67 -0.20 0.13
N VAL A 56 -5.40 0.11 0.39
CA VAL A 56 -4.87 0.20 1.74
C VAL A 56 -4.47 1.62 2.06
N LYS A 57 -4.94 2.11 3.21
CA LYS A 57 -4.68 3.46 3.68
C LYS A 57 -4.12 3.43 5.10
N ALA A 58 -3.10 4.23 5.36
CA ALA A 58 -2.55 4.44 6.69
C ALA A 58 -2.37 5.94 6.95
N TYR A 59 -3.02 6.42 8.02
CA TYR A 59 -3.00 7.83 8.44
C TYR A 59 -2.25 8.05 9.77
N ASP A 60 -1.79 6.97 10.38
CA ASP A 60 -1.14 6.97 11.68
C ASP A 60 0.19 6.22 11.56
N GLU A 61 1.23 6.72 12.23
CA GLU A 61 2.57 6.15 12.10
C GLU A 61 2.64 4.70 12.57
N LYS A 62 1.93 4.34 13.67
CA LYS A 62 1.90 2.95 14.15
C LYS A 62 1.17 2.05 13.16
N LYS A 63 0.07 2.53 12.57
CA LYS A 63 -0.68 1.78 11.52
C LYS A 63 0.16 1.61 10.25
N ALA A 64 0.84 2.67 9.79
CA ALA A 64 1.73 2.61 8.63
C ALA A 64 2.89 1.63 8.86
N LEU A 65 3.47 1.64 10.04
CA LEU A 65 4.51 0.67 10.44
C LEU A 65 4.01 -0.77 10.42
N ARG A 66 2.84 -1.03 11.00
CA ARG A 66 2.24 -2.38 10.98
C ARG A 66 1.93 -2.82 9.55
N LEU A 67 1.42 -1.90 8.74
CA LEU A 67 1.15 -2.14 7.33
C LEU A 67 2.43 -2.50 6.57
N LEU A 68 3.48 -1.68 6.68
CA LEU A 68 4.75 -1.92 6.00
C LEU A 68 5.39 -3.25 6.42
N ASN A 69 5.31 -3.61 7.71
CA ASN A 69 5.73 -4.92 8.20
C ASN A 69 4.89 -6.06 7.60
N LEU A 70 3.57 -5.89 7.49
CA LEU A 70 2.68 -6.88 6.88
C LEU A 70 3.01 -7.07 5.40
N LEU A 71 3.21 -5.98 4.65
CA LEU A 71 3.56 -6.03 3.24
C LEU A 71 4.94 -6.66 3.01
N ALA A 72 5.90 -6.42 3.90
CA ALA A 72 7.21 -7.04 3.83
C ALA A 72 7.17 -8.55 4.14
N THR A 73 6.36 -8.98 5.11
CA THR A 73 6.29 -10.37 5.58
C THR A 73 5.29 -11.24 4.81
N SER A 74 4.30 -10.64 4.14
CA SER A 74 3.24 -11.35 3.42
C SER A 74 3.17 -10.96 1.94
N PRO A 75 4.03 -11.51 1.07
CA PRO A 75 3.98 -11.26 -0.38
C PRO A 75 2.61 -11.60 -0.98
N GLY A 76 1.98 -12.67 -0.48
CA GLY A 76 0.67 -13.10 -0.94
C GLY A 76 -0.47 -12.15 -0.58
N ALA A 77 -0.30 -11.23 0.38
CA ALA A 77 -1.26 -10.15 0.63
C ALA A 77 -0.88 -8.89 -0.17
N ALA A 78 0.41 -8.56 -0.24
CA ALA A 78 0.94 -7.42 -0.99
C ALA A 78 0.60 -7.50 -2.50
N ALA A 79 0.54 -8.71 -3.06
CA ALA A 79 0.14 -8.94 -4.46
C ALA A 79 -1.31 -8.52 -4.78
N TYR A 80 -2.18 -8.35 -3.79
CA TYR A 80 -3.56 -7.90 -4.00
C TYR A 80 -3.72 -6.38 -3.81
N VAL A 81 -2.67 -5.67 -3.40
CA VAL A 81 -2.72 -4.22 -3.22
C VAL A 81 -2.61 -3.54 -4.58
N THR A 82 -3.63 -2.77 -4.95
CA THR A 82 -3.67 -1.99 -6.20
C THR A 82 -3.53 -0.50 -5.96
N SER A 83 -3.96 -0.03 -4.79
CA SER A 83 -3.83 1.37 -4.34
C SER A 83 -3.29 1.42 -2.92
N LEU A 84 -2.19 2.14 -2.71
CA LEU A 84 -1.60 2.38 -1.41
C LEU A 84 -1.57 3.89 -1.12
N THR A 85 -2.15 4.28 0.02
CA THR A 85 -2.12 5.66 0.51
C THR A 85 -1.47 5.68 1.89
N ILE A 86 -0.39 6.45 2.05
CA ILE A 86 0.27 6.68 3.32
C ILE A 86 0.24 8.18 3.57
N VAL A 87 -0.44 8.61 4.62
CA VAL A 87 -0.53 10.00 5.06
C VAL A 87 0.07 10.06 6.46
N LEU A 88 1.19 10.75 6.60
CA LEU A 88 1.95 10.83 7.84
C LEU A 88 2.57 12.21 7.97
N ASP A 89 3.06 12.54 9.16
CA ASP A 89 3.88 13.74 9.36
C ASP A 89 5.19 13.65 8.56
N GLU A 90 5.78 14.80 8.23
CA GLU A 90 6.97 14.89 7.37
C GLU A 90 8.18 14.09 7.94
N TYR A 91 8.34 14.12 9.26
CA TYR A 91 9.41 13.43 10.00
C TYR A 91 9.08 11.97 10.37
N ALA A 92 7.84 11.53 10.12
CA ALA A 92 7.42 10.17 10.41
C ALA A 92 8.29 9.17 9.64
N LEU A 93 8.47 7.96 10.20
CA LEU A 93 9.34 6.90 9.67
C LEU A 93 10.87 7.22 9.73
N SER A 94 11.26 8.49 9.78
CA SER A 94 12.64 8.94 9.97
C SER A 94 13.01 8.98 11.46
N ALA A 95 12.13 9.54 12.30
CA ALA A 95 12.33 9.63 13.75
C ALA A 95 12.53 8.27 14.42
N ARG A 96 11.81 7.24 13.96
CA ARG A 96 11.90 5.86 14.51
C ARG A 96 13.06 5.02 13.97
N LYS A 97 13.98 5.61 13.20
CA LYS A 97 15.12 4.88 12.56
C LYS A 97 14.68 3.61 11.81
N ILE A 98 13.58 3.67 11.06
CA ILE A 98 13.11 2.51 10.30
C ILE A 98 14.21 2.06 9.33
N LYS A 99 14.49 0.76 9.33
CA LYS A 99 15.49 0.17 8.45
C LYS A 99 15.03 0.34 7.00
N THR A 100 15.89 0.89 6.13
CA THR A 100 15.62 1.00 4.69
C THR A 100 15.35 -0.37 4.04
N SER A 101 15.88 -1.44 4.62
CA SER A 101 15.59 -2.81 4.20
C SER A 101 14.11 -3.17 4.34
N LEU A 102 13.43 -2.71 5.40
CA LEU A 102 12.00 -2.97 5.59
C LEU A 102 11.17 -2.27 4.51
N LEU A 103 11.45 -0.99 4.28
CA LEU A 103 10.73 -0.20 3.28
C LEU A 103 10.96 -0.75 1.88
N SER A 104 12.19 -1.13 1.55
CA SER A 104 12.49 -1.73 0.24
C SER A 104 11.87 -3.12 0.08
N ALA A 105 11.84 -3.95 1.12
CA ALA A 105 11.14 -5.24 1.08
C ALA A 105 9.62 -5.07 0.89
N ALA A 106 9.00 -4.13 1.62
CA ALA A 106 7.58 -3.84 1.47
C ALA A 106 7.25 -3.39 0.04
N LEU A 107 8.02 -2.46 -0.53
CA LEU A 107 7.82 -1.99 -1.90
C LEU A 107 8.10 -3.05 -2.97
N ALA A 108 9.04 -3.97 -2.72
CA ALA A 108 9.35 -5.05 -3.67
C ALA A 108 8.19 -6.05 -3.81
N ASN A 109 7.43 -6.28 -2.75
CA ASN A 109 6.29 -7.20 -2.75
C ASN A 109 5.01 -6.60 -3.37
N LEU A 110 4.97 -5.27 -3.57
CA LEU A 110 3.84 -4.54 -4.12
C LEU A 110 3.83 -4.59 -5.66
N VAL A 111 3.62 -5.79 -6.21
CA VAL A 111 3.69 -6.06 -7.66
C VAL A 111 2.52 -5.50 -8.45
N CYS A 112 1.34 -5.38 -7.83
CA CYS A 112 0.10 -4.95 -8.49
C CYS A 112 -0.30 -3.50 -8.20
N VAL A 113 0.54 -2.74 -7.48
CA VAL A 113 0.21 -1.35 -7.11
C VAL A 113 0.24 -0.49 -8.37
N GLN A 114 -0.91 0.09 -8.67
CA GLN A 114 -1.13 1.04 -9.77
C GLN A 114 -1.08 2.48 -9.28
N THR A 115 -1.63 2.74 -8.09
CA THR A 115 -1.67 4.08 -7.48
C THR A 115 -0.93 4.08 -6.15
N LEU A 116 0.08 4.94 -6.03
CA LEU A 116 0.79 5.19 -4.79
C LEU A 116 0.65 6.66 -4.41
N THR A 117 0.05 6.92 -3.26
CA THR A 117 -0.05 8.26 -2.67
C THR A 117 0.74 8.31 -1.37
N VAL A 118 1.66 9.25 -1.28
CA VAL A 118 2.45 9.55 -0.09
C VAL A 118 2.21 11.00 0.28
N ASP A 119 1.67 11.27 1.45
CA ASP A 119 1.57 12.60 2.03
C ASP A 119 2.46 12.63 3.28
N GLY A 120 3.46 13.51 3.27
CA GLY A 120 4.55 13.56 4.24
C GLY A 120 5.55 12.41 4.12
N ALA A 121 6.05 11.93 5.26
CA ALA A 121 7.07 10.87 5.34
C ALA A 121 8.26 11.08 4.37
N GLY A 122 8.97 12.20 4.49
CA GLY A 122 9.93 12.69 3.49
C GLY A 122 10.99 11.68 3.03
N ARG A 123 11.44 10.78 3.91
CA ARG A 123 12.37 9.69 3.56
C ARG A 123 11.73 8.62 2.68
N PHE A 124 10.47 8.27 2.96
CA PHE A 124 9.71 7.32 2.15
C PHE A 124 9.37 7.93 0.79
N ALA A 125 8.89 9.18 0.77
CA ALA A 125 8.69 9.96 -0.45
C ALA A 125 9.94 9.97 -1.33
N LYS A 126 11.13 10.28 -0.77
CA LYS A 126 12.40 10.27 -1.50
C LYS A 126 12.78 8.92 -2.10
N MET A 127 12.49 7.83 -1.37
CA MET A 127 12.79 6.48 -1.85
C MET A 127 11.92 6.08 -3.04
N VAL A 128 10.66 6.53 -3.05
CA VAL A 128 9.72 6.29 -4.15
C VAL A 128 9.99 7.24 -5.33
N LEU A 129 10.40 8.48 -5.09
CA LEU A 129 10.73 9.43 -6.17
C LEU A 129 12.06 9.10 -6.88
N SER A 130 13.02 8.51 -6.16
CA SER A 130 14.33 8.14 -6.72
C SER A 130 14.62 6.63 -6.53
N PRO A 131 13.94 5.73 -7.27
CA PRO A 131 14.10 4.29 -7.11
C PRO A 131 15.52 3.84 -7.47
N ARG A 132 16.23 3.22 -6.51
CA ARG A 132 17.61 2.74 -6.71
C ARG A 132 17.72 1.36 -7.37
N LYS A 133 16.63 0.59 -7.41
CA LYS A 133 16.56 -0.73 -8.07
C LYS A 133 15.52 -0.71 -9.17
N ALA A 134 15.81 -1.36 -10.29
CA ALA A 134 14.82 -1.62 -11.33
C ALA A 134 13.81 -2.68 -10.83
N GLY A 135 12.57 -2.62 -11.33
CA GLY A 135 11.51 -3.58 -10.96
C GLY A 135 10.82 -3.31 -9.62
N LEU A 136 11.14 -2.20 -8.94
CA LEU A 136 10.36 -1.73 -7.80
C LEU A 136 9.00 -1.22 -8.32
N LEU A 137 7.89 -1.65 -7.70
CA LEU A 137 6.52 -1.27 -8.09
C LEU A 137 6.29 -1.39 -9.61
N PRO A 138 6.37 -2.61 -10.18
CA PRO A 138 6.38 -2.81 -11.62
C PRO A 138 5.12 -2.28 -12.30
N SER A 139 3.96 -2.33 -11.64
CA SER A 139 2.67 -1.90 -12.20
C SER A 139 2.29 -0.45 -11.91
N LEU A 140 3.21 0.35 -11.34
CA LEU A 140 2.90 1.72 -10.90
C LEU A 140 2.55 2.60 -12.10
N ALA A 141 1.36 3.18 -12.08
CA ALA A 141 0.83 4.07 -13.11
C ALA A 141 0.72 5.51 -12.63
N VAL A 142 0.34 5.71 -11.36
CA VAL A 142 0.11 7.02 -10.75
C VAL A 142 0.92 7.12 -9.46
N LEU A 143 1.80 8.11 -9.39
CA LEU A 143 2.57 8.46 -8.20
C LEU A 143 2.18 9.86 -7.73
N ARG A 144 1.57 9.96 -6.56
CA ARG A 144 1.28 11.23 -5.90
C ARG A 144 2.15 11.38 -4.66
N VAL A 145 2.91 12.46 -4.60
CA VAL A 145 3.71 12.82 -3.43
C VAL A 145 3.34 14.23 -3.00
N ALA A 146 2.87 14.36 -1.76
CA ALA A 146 2.58 15.62 -1.10
C ALA A 146 3.45 15.76 0.14
N GLY A 147 3.83 16.98 0.51
CA GLY A 147 4.59 17.20 1.74
C GLY A 147 5.33 18.53 1.77
N GLU A 148 6.05 18.75 2.85
CA GLU A 148 6.94 19.92 3.02
C GLU A 148 8.33 19.67 2.41
N PHE A 149 8.66 18.41 2.10
CA PHE A 149 9.95 17.98 1.55
C PHE A 149 11.14 18.42 2.43
N VAL A 150 10.98 18.33 3.76
CA VAL A 150 12.01 18.79 4.70
C VAL A 150 13.30 18.00 4.51
N GLY A 151 14.42 18.72 4.42
CA GLY A 151 15.75 18.14 4.18
C GLY A 151 16.06 17.85 2.71
N TRP A 152 15.21 18.30 1.78
CA TRP A 152 15.55 18.38 0.36
C TRP A 152 16.20 19.72 0.06
N THR A 153 17.32 19.69 -0.67
CA THR A 153 18.02 20.92 -1.08
C THR A 153 17.18 21.73 -2.07
N ASP A 154 16.51 21.04 -2.99
CA ASP A 154 15.52 21.60 -3.92
C ASP A 154 14.56 20.45 -4.32
N PRO A 155 13.28 20.49 -3.91
CA PRO A 155 12.32 19.46 -4.27
C PRO A 155 12.03 19.42 -5.77
N LEU A 156 12.28 20.48 -6.53
CA LEU A 156 12.05 20.52 -7.98
C LEU A 156 13.30 20.15 -8.80
N ALA A 157 14.43 19.85 -8.14
CA ALA A 157 15.66 19.56 -8.85
C ALA A 157 15.53 18.27 -9.71
N PRO A 158 15.81 18.35 -11.03
CA PRO A 158 15.72 17.21 -11.94
C PRO A 158 16.48 15.93 -11.52
N PRO A 159 17.65 16.00 -10.84
CA PRO A 159 18.37 14.82 -10.40
C PRO A 159 17.59 13.86 -9.49
N PHE A 160 16.56 14.34 -8.78
CA PHE A 160 15.72 13.48 -7.95
C PHE A 160 14.76 12.60 -8.77
N TYR A 161 14.40 13.06 -9.97
CA TYR A 161 13.40 12.44 -10.82
C TYR A 161 14.00 11.58 -11.94
N ARG A 162 15.32 11.68 -12.18
CA ARG A 162 16.02 10.96 -13.26
C ARG A 162 15.80 9.43 -13.26
N HIS A 163 15.49 8.87 -12.09
CA HIS A 163 15.30 7.42 -11.92
C HIS A 163 13.83 6.99 -12.07
N LEU A 164 12.89 7.91 -12.27
CA LEU A 164 11.48 7.58 -12.48
C LEU A 164 11.25 6.74 -13.75
N SER A 165 12.14 6.83 -14.74
CA SER A 165 12.14 5.97 -15.94
C SER A 165 12.19 4.47 -15.63
N ARG A 166 12.55 4.09 -14.39
CA ARG A 166 12.53 2.70 -13.92
C ARG A 166 11.12 2.18 -13.65
N TYR A 167 10.14 3.07 -13.47
CA TYR A 167 8.73 2.73 -13.43
C TYR A 167 8.17 2.71 -14.86
N ARG A 168 8.19 1.53 -15.50
CA ARG A 168 7.84 1.39 -16.92
C ARG A 168 6.41 1.83 -17.26
N HIS A 169 5.50 1.75 -16.31
CA HIS A 169 4.09 2.06 -16.51
C HIS A 169 3.67 3.40 -15.92
N LEU A 170 4.61 4.19 -15.36
CA LEU A 170 4.30 5.47 -14.74
C LEU A 170 3.87 6.46 -15.81
N ARG A 171 2.65 6.98 -15.68
CA ARG A 171 2.04 7.96 -16.58
C ARG A 171 1.90 9.31 -15.89
N ASP A 172 1.47 9.27 -14.62
CA ASP A 172 1.15 10.47 -13.87
C ASP A 172 2.06 10.59 -12.64
N LEU A 173 2.77 11.73 -12.57
CA LEU A 173 3.48 12.18 -11.38
C LEU A 173 2.80 13.46 -10.89
N ILE A 174 2.24 13.40 -9.69
CA ILE A 174 1.59 14.54 -9.03
C ILE A 174 2.43 14.93 -7.82
N LEU A 175 3.00 16.14 -7.87
CA LEU A 175 3.78 16.70 -6.78
C LEU A 175 3.00 17.86 -6.16
N ASP A 176 2.73 17.78 -4.86
CA ASP A 176 2.05 18.80 -4.08
C ASP A 176 3.00 19.31 -2.99
N ILE A 177 3.72 20.38 -3.32
CA ILE A 177 4.75 20.97 -2.45
C ILE A 177 4.07 21.99 -1.56
N ARG A 178 4.00 21.69 -0.26
CA ARG A 178 3.46 22.59 0.74
C ARG A 178 4.58 23.47 1.27
N SER A 179 4.33 24.77 1.33
CA SER A 179 5.25 25.72 1.95
C SER A 179 5.32 25.45 3.45
N GLN A 180 6.52 25.36 4.01
CA GLN A 180 6.70 25.33 5.45
C GLN A 180 6.05 26.59 6.05
N PRO A 181 5.16 26.50 7.06
CA PRO A 181 4.64 27.69 7.71
C PRO A 181 5.82 28.47 8.28
N ARG A 182 6.05 29.70 7.79
CA ARG A 182 7.03 30.64 8.33
C ARG A 182 6.71 30.84 9.82
N GLY A 183 7.40 30.14 10.72
CA GLY A 183 7.21 30.33 12.16
C GLY A 183 7.51 29.15 13.09
N ALA A 184 7.66 27.92 12.61
CA ALA A 184 8.07 26.81 13.48
C ALA A 184 9.61 26.74 13.59
N ALA A 185 10.16 27.61 14.43
CA ALA A 185 11.52 27.43 14.95
C ALA A 185 11.54 26.14 15.80
N TYR A 186 12.39 25.20 15.44
CA TYR A 186 12.92 24.17 16.35
C TYR A 186 14.31 24.60 16.80
#